data_AF-A0A919GTE4-F1
#
_entry.id   AF-A0A919GTE4-F1
#
_cell.length_a   1.000
_cell.length_b   1.000
_cell.length_c   1.000
_cell.angle_alpha   90.00
_cell.angle_beta   90.00
_cell.angle_gamma   90.00
#
_symmetry.space_group_name_H-M   'P 1'
#
loop_
_entity.id
_entity.type
_entity.pdbx_description
1 polymer ?
#
loop_
_entity_poly.entity_id
_entity_poly.type
_entity_poly.pdbx_seq_one_letter_code
_entity_poly.pdbx_strand_id
1 'polypeptide(L)'
;MGPARPGLDPQCPVACLSAHTVPATPARSPGRGLARACRTRWGGGALPAGPSGRDRAEEGPVRRFEAGETAVRRDVHRGRVWSEQALRVVADSDAALVTACCPGAEVRWPSLYAKSRAEGDRSVRTAAIDAMATGEWELAAARWQETELLLWKQPAAWFSVNAFFVPDGAGRGRRLRNWYVNFERPTTRTGAGFDTFDLVVDLVVAPDLTSWQWKDEDEYAQVRRLGVVTDTEHQEVDRARAQVMAMLTDRAGAFAEAGAWAAWRWDAGWPPPRLPC
;
A
#
# COMPACT_ATOMS: atom_id res chain seq x y z
N MET A 1 -25.69 44.98 -12.97
CA MET A 1 -25.96 43.54 -13.11
C MET A 1 -25.09 43.00 -14.23
N GLY A 2 -24.10 42.18 -13.89
CA GLY A 2 -23.19 41.48 -14.79
C GLY A 2 -22.67 40.25 -14.02
N PRO A 3 -22.46 39.11 -14.69
CA PRO A 3 -22.64 37.79 -14.08
C PRO A 3 -21.50 37.43 -13.12
N ALA A 4 -21.89 36.79 -12.01
CA ALA A 4 -20.98 36.16 -11.06
C ALA A 4 -20.21 35.03 -11.75
N ARG A 5 -18.88 35.03 -11.60
CA ARG A 5 -18.03 33.89 -11.94
C ARG A 5 -18.34 32.75 -10.97
N PRO A 6 -18.67 31.53 -11.43
CA PRO A 6 -18.77 30.39 -10.55
C PRO A 6 -17.39 30.04 -10.00
N GLY A 7 -17.33 29.84 -8.68
CA GLY A 7 -16.11 29.54 -7.93
C GLY A 7 -15.48 28.21 -8.34
N LEU A 8 -14.15 28.20 -8.30
CA LEU A 8 -13.30 27.03 -8.51
C LEU A 8 -13.60 25.97 -7.44
N ASP A 9 -14.01 24.79 -7.90
CA ASP A 9 -14.20 23.56 -7.14
C ASP A 9 -12.82 22.96 -6.76
N PRO A 10 -12.51 22.69 -5.47
CA PRO A 10 -11.20 22.19 -5.07
C PRO A 10 -11.11 20.67 -5.25
N GLN A 11 -10.90 20.23 -6.49
CA GLN A 11 -10.41 18.89 -6.80
C GLN A 11 -8.93 18.81 -6.38
N CYS A 12 -8.58 18.00 -5.36
CA CYS A 12 -7.22 17.89 -4.84
C CYS A 12 -6.75 16.41 -4.73
N PRO A 13 -5.51 16.07 -5.17
CA PRO A 13 -5.10 14.70 -5.53
C PRO A 13 -4.41 13.92 -4.42
N VAL A 14 -4.86 12.70 -4.21
CA VAL A 14 -4.51 11.80 -3.11
C VAL A 14 -3.12 11.15 -3.31
N ALA A 15 -2.37 10.89 -2.25
CA ALA A 15 -1.04 10.26 -2.29
C ALA A 15 -1.09 8.73 -2.00
N CYS A 16 0.04 8.06 -2.23
CA CYS A 16 0.27 6.68 -2.71
C CYS A 16 0.22 6.58 -4.23
N LEU A 17 1.06 5.70 -4.80
CA LEU A 17 1.50 5.60 -6.20
C LEU A 17 0.39 5.52 -7.26
N SER A 18 -0.86 5.61 -6.83
CA SER A 18 -2.06 5.31 -7.59
C SER A 18 -3.18 6.33 -7.39
N ALA A 19 -3.25 7.15 -6.34
CA ALA A 19 -4.53 7.74 -5.96
C ALA A 19 -4.98 9.00 -6.78
N HIS A 20 -5.83 8.83 -7.81
CA HIS A 20 -6.72 9.88 -8.35
C HIS A 20 -8.19 9.45 -8.29
N THR A 21 -9.05 10.44 -8.05
CA THR A 21 -10.49 10.41 -7.76
C THR A 21 -11.34 9.86 -8.91
N VAL A 22 -12.34 9.03 -8.60
CA VAL A 22 -13.46 8.67 -9.51
C VAL A 22 -14.78 8.96 -8.77
N PRO A 23 -15.79 9.58 -9.41
CA PRO A 23 -17.10 9.80 -8.80
C PRO A 23 -17.84 8.49 -8.54
N ALA A 24 -18.51 8.41 -7.38
CA ALA A 24 -19.23 7.23 -6.91
C ALA A 24 -20.33 6.82 -7.89
N THR A 25 -20.23 5.60 -8.41
CA THR A 25 -21.36 4.91 -9.06
C THR A 25 -21.55 3.56 -8.36
N PRO A 26 -22.72 3.24 -7.80
CA PRO A 26 -22.91 2.01 -7.03
C PRO A 26 -23.09 0.82 -7.97
N ALA A 27 -22.16 -0.13 -7.97
CA ALA A 27 -22.37 -1.45 -8.57
C ALA A 27 -22.94 -2.43 -7.52
N ARG A 28 -24.08 -3.06 -7.85
CA ARG A 28 -24.76 -4.08 -7.04
C ARG A 28 -24.10 -5.45 -7.20
N SER A 29 -23.95 -6.18 -6.10
CA SER A 29 -23.53 -7.60 -6.06
C SER A 29 -24.60 -8.56 -6.58
N PRO A 30 -24.22 -9.66 -7.25
CA PRO A 30 -25.05 -10.85 -7.35
C PRO A 30 -24.48 -12.05 -6.57
N GLY A 31 -25.38 -12.71 -5.81
CA GLY A 31 -25.50 -14.18 -5.77
C GLY A 31 -24.48 -14.99 -4.96
N ARG A 32 -24.89 -15.43 -3.76
CA ARG A 32 -24.23 -16.47 -2.96
C ARG A 32 -24.36 -17.85 -3.65
N GLY A 33 -23.24 -18.57 -3.79
CA GLY A 33 -23.18 -19.97 -4.20
C GLY A 33 -22.28 -20.76 -3.25
N LEU A 34 -22.86 -21.79 -2.60
CA LEU A 34 -22.22 -22.68 -1.64
C LEU A 34 -21.19 -23.61 -2.32
N ALA A 35 -19.98 -23.71 -1.77
CA ALA A 35 -19.02 -24.75 -2.16
C ALA A 35 -18.55 -25.56 -0.93
N ARG A 36 -18.80 -26.87 -1.00
CA ARG A 36 -18.47 -27.88 0.01
C ARG A 36 -16.97 -28.13 0.09
N ALA A 37 -16.50 -28.37 1.32
CA ALA A 37 -15.18 -28.88 1.64
C ALA A 37 -14.97 -30.29 1.10
N CYS A 38 -13.86 -30.49 0.37
CA CYS A 38 -13.33 -31.81 0.04
C CYS A 38 -11.99 -31.99 0.78
N ARG A 39 -11.95 -32.97 1.68
CA ARG A 39 -10.76 -33.39 2.42
C ARG A 39 -10.00 -34.41 1.58
N THR A 40 -8.73 -34.17 1.30
CA THR A 40 -7.81 -35.22 0.84
C THR A 40 -6.53 -35.22 1.66
N ARG A 41 -6.26 -36.41 2.20
CA ARG A 41 -5.15 -36.81 3.05
C ARG A 41 -4.03 -37.30 2.13
N TRP A 42 -2.81 -36.80 2.29
CA TRP A 42 -1.62 -37.45 1.72
C TRP A 42 -0.57 -37.59 2.82
N GLY A 43 -0.11 -38.83 2.97
CA GLY A 43 0.81 -39.29 3.99
C GLY A 43 2.27 -39.17 3.55
N GLY A 44 3.13 -39.36 4.55
CA GLY A 44 4.56 -39.08 4.48
C GLY A 44 5.39 -40.06 3.66
N GLY A 45 6.57 -39.56 3.27
CA GLY A 45 7.70 -40.31 2.78
C GLY A 45 8.94 -39.44 2.97
N ALA A 46 9.93 -39.95 3.69
CA ALA A 46 11.14 -39.22 4.08
C ALA A 46 12.41 -39.82 3.46
N LEU A 47 13.45 -38.98 3.41
CA LEU A 47 14.90 -39.22 3.34
C LEU A 47 15.56 -39.30 1.94
N PRO A 48 16.91 -39.04 1.79
CA PRO A 48 17.91 -38.51 2.74
C PRO A 48 18.75 -37.31 2.21
N ALA A 49 19.70 -36.85 3.04
CA ALA A 49 20.56 -35.67 2.90
C ALA A 49 22.00 -35.94 2.39
N GLY A 50 22.64 -34.89 1.85
CA GLY A 50 24.10 -34.73 1.64
C GLY A 50 24.44 -33.58 0.67
N PRO A 51 25.68 -33.04 0.62
CA PRO A 51 26.33 -32.29 1.70
C PRO A 51 26.65 -30.80 1.35
N SER A 52 26.78 -30.01 2.43
CA SER A 52 27.56 -28.79 2.72
C SER A 52 28.12 -27.86 1.63
N GLY A 53 27.91 -26.55 1.84
CA GLY A 53 29.02 -25.59 1.85
C GLY A 53 28.91 -24.39 0.90
N ARG A 54 28.11 -23.38 1.28
CA ARG A 54 28.42 -21.97 1.00
C ARG A 54 27.99 -21.14 2.20
N ASP A 55 28.93 -20.36 2.72
CA ASP A 55 28.76 -19.44 3.84
C ASP A 55 27.54 -18.55 3.63
N ARG A 56 26.44 -18.88 4.31
CA ARG A 56 25.39 -17.92 4.62
C ARG A 56 25.87 -17.22 5.88
N ALA A 57 26.18 -15.94 5.77
CA ALA A 57 26.21 -15.08 6.94
C ALA A 57 24.93 -15.36 7.74
N GLU A 58 25.07 -15.76 9.00
CA GLU A 58 23.93 -15.91 9.89
C GLU A 58 23.24 -14.54 9.97
N GLU A 59 22.12 -14.40 9.28
CA GLU A 59 21.19 -13.31 9.50
C GLU A 59 20.69 -13.47 10.93
N GLY A 60 21.25 -12.68 11.85
CA GLY A 60 20.78 -12.59 13.22
C GLY A 60 19.27 -12.36 13.26
N PRO A 61 18.60 -12.74 14.36
CA PRO A 61 17.15 -12.65 14.47
C PRO A 61 16.69 -11.25 14.09
N VAL A 62 15.81 -11.19 13.09
CA VAL A 62 15.36 -9.93 12.54
C VAL A 62 14.68 -9.11 13.64
N ARG A 63 15.26 -7.94 13.92
CA ARG A 63 14.83 -7.03 14.98
C ARG A 63 13.35 -6.63 14.81
N ARG A 64 12.62 -6.59 15.92
CA ARG A 64 11.32 -5.90 16.02
C ARG A 64 11.55 -4.40 16.17
N PHE A 65 10.72 -3.60 15.52
CA PHE A 65 10.76 -2.16 15.66
C PHE A 65 9.97 -1.71 16.88
N GLU A 66 10.52 -0.74 17.62
CA GLU A 66 9.83 -0.16 18.78
C GLU A 66 8.80 0.89 18.34
N ALA A 67 7.71 1.00 19.09
CA ALA A 67 6.73 2.05 18.86
C ALA A 67 7.40 3.43 18.98
N GLY A 68 7.11 4.31 18.02
CA GLY A 68 7.75 5.61 17.93
C GLY A 68 9.03 5.63 17.09
N GLU A 69 9.61 4.49 16.69
CA GLU A 69 10.78 4.47 15.79
C GLU A 69 10.40 4.87 14.35
N THR A 70 11.41 5.26 13.56
CA THR A 70 11.25 5.42 12.11
C THR A 70 11.66 4.14 11.41
N ALA A 71 10.75 3.59 10.60
CA ALA A 71 11.01 2.49 9.68
C ALA A 71 10.93 3.01 8.24
N VAL A 72 11.80 2.51 7.36
CA VAL A 72 11.81 2.85 5.93
C VAL A 72 11.11 1.74 5.16
N ARG A 73 9.98 2.07 4.51
CA ARG A 73 9.37 1.23 3.47
C ARG A 73 10.09 1.51 2.17
N ARG A 74 10.64 0.47 1.53
CA ARG A 74 11.22 0.58 0.19
C ARG A 74 10.45 -0.30 -0.78
N ASP A 75 10.07 0.26 -1.93
CA ASP A 75 9.67 -0.54 -3.08
C ASP A 75 10.94 -0.95 -3.82
N VAL A 76 11.20 -2.25 -3.97
CA VAL A 76 12.41 -2.78 -4.62
C VAL A 76 12.01 -3.61 -5.84
N HIS A 77 12.50 -3.18 -7.01
CA HIS A 77 12.27 -3.85 -8.28
C HIS A 77 13.60 -4.06 -9.01
N ARG A 78 13.82 -5.27 -9.54
CA ARG A 78 15.07 -5.62 -10.26
C ARG A 78 16.35 -5.25 -9.49
N GLY A 79 16.33 -5.47 -8.16
CA GLY A 79 17.47 -5.17 -7.29
C GLY A 79 17.74 -3.67 -7.07
N ARG A 80 16.87 -2.78 -7.55
CA ARG A 80 16.97 -1.33 -7.40
C ARG A 80 15.78 -0.80 -6.61
N VAL A 81 16.01 0.27 -5.85
CA VAL A 81 14.95 0.96 -5.10
C VAL A 81 14.12 1.80 -6.07
N TRP A 82 12.83 1.50 -6.17
CA TRP A 82 11.81 2.20 -6.94
C TRP A 82 11.21 3.37 -6.15
N SER A 83 11.00 3.21 -4.84
CA SER A 83 10.49 4.27 -3.97
C SER A 83 10.95 4.06 -2.53
N GLU A 84 11.04 5.13 -1.75
CA GLU A 84 11.30 5.08 -0.31
C GLU A 84 10.30 5.97 0.43
N GLN A 85 9.82 5.49 1.57
CA GLN A 85 8.93 6.24 2.45
C GLN A 85 9.36 6.06 3.90
N ALA A 86 9.64 7.18 4.58
CA ALA A 86 9.84 7.18 6.02
C ALA A 86 8.48 7.04 6.72
N LEU A 87 8.36 6.05 7.59
CA LEU A 87 7.15 5.72 8.33
C LEU A 87 7.45 5.71 9.83
N ARG A 88 6.47 6.12 10.63
CA ARG A 88 6.53 6.01 12.09
C ARG A 88 5.95 4.66 12.50
N VAL A 89 6.66 3.89 13.30
CA VAL A 89 6.16 2.62 13.84
C VAL A 89 5.14 2.91 14.93
N VAL A 90 3.95 2.33 14.78
CA VAL A 90 2.87 2.39 15.78
C VAL A 90 2.89 1.12 16.62
N ALA A 91 3.03 -0.03 15.97
CA ALA A 91 3.16 -1.33 16.63
C ALA A 91 3.87 -2.32 15.70
N ASP A 92 4.69 -3.19 16.27
CA ASP A 92 5.30 -4.32 15.55
C ASP A 92 4.99 -5.63 16.30
N SER A 93 4.02 -6.37 15.77
CA SER A 93 3.51 -7.60 16.38
C SER A 93 3.67 -8.79 15.45
N ASP A 94 3.45 -10.01 15.96
CA ASP A 94 3.42 -11.22 15.11
C ASP A 94 2.27 -11.19 14.09
N ALA A 95 1.21 -10.42 14.36
CA ALA A 95 0.08 -10.30 13.45
C ALA A 95 0.39 -9.36 12.28
N ALA A 96 0.99 -8.21 12.54
CA ALA A 96 1.34 -7.22 11.53
C ALA A 96 2.30 -6.16 12.07
N LEU A 97 2.98 -5.52 11.14
CA LEU A 97 3.61 -4.22 11.32
C LEU A 97 2.57 -3.13 11.02
N VAL A 98 2.32 -2.28 12.00
CA VAL A 98 1.46 -1.10 11.88
C VAL A 98 2.35 0.14 11.90
N THR A 99 2.26 0.94 10.85
CA THR A 99 3.02 2.18 10.71
C THR A 99 2.13 3.34 10.31
N ALA A 100 2.64 4.56 10.47
CA ALA A 100 1.92 5.76 10.13
C ALA A 100 2.79 6.74 9.33
N CYS A 101 2.14 7.57 8.52
CA CYS A 101 2.75 8.68 7.81
C CYS A 101 1.91 9.94 8.02
N CYS A 102 2.56 11.10 8.05
CA CYS A 102 1.89 12.40 8.15
C CYS A 102 2.45 13.37 7.11
N PRO A 103 1.74 14.48 6.82
CA PRO A 103 2.27 15.52 5.95
C PRO A 103 3.65 16.00 6.41
N GLY A 104 4.58 16.16 5.46
CA GLY A 104 5.96 16.54 5.73
C GLY A 104 6.93 15.35 5.88
N ALA A 105 6.44 14.12 6.06
CA ALA A 105 7.27 12.92 6.08
C ALA A 105 8.10 12.79 4.80
N GLU A 106 9.35 12.37 4.92
CA GLU A 106 10.25 12.29 3.77
C GLU A 106 9.99 11.04 2.93
N VAL A 107 9.98 11.26 1.62
CA VAL A 107 9.79 10.22 0.62
C VAL A 107 10.77 10.44 -0.53
N ARG A 108 11.10 9.37 -1.24
CA ARG A 108 11.75 9.42 -2.54
C ARG A 108 10.88 8.66 -3.53
N TRP A 109 10.54 9.32 -4.63
CA TRP A 109 9.70 8.75 -5.67
C TRP A 109 10.42 8.74 -7.00
N PRO A 110 10.03 7.87 -7.95
CA PRO A 110 10.51 7.97 -9.32
C PRO A 110 10.29 9.39 -9.86
N SER A 111 11.31 10.01 -10.45
CA SER A 111 11.25 11.41 -10.89
C SER A 111 10.09 11.67 -11.86
N LEU A 112 9.82 10.72 -12.78
CA LEU A 112 8.68 10.80 -13.69
C LEU A 112 7.33 10.74 -12.95
N TYR A 113 7.22 9.89 -11.93
CA TYR A 113 6.02 9.86 -11.10
C TYR A 113 5.83 11.19 -10.36
N ALA A 114 6.89 11.72 -9.72
CA ALA A 114 6.83 13.01 -9.04
C ALA A 114 6.42 14.15 -9.98
N LYS A 115 6.96 14.17 -11.21
CA LYS A 115 6.57 15.12 -12.26
C LYS A 115 5.10 14.98 -12.65
N SER A 116 4.63 13.75 -12.91
CA SER A 116 3.22 13.50 -13.28
C SER A 116 2.25 14.02 -12.22
N ARG A 117 2.61 13.90 -10.93
CA ARG A 117 1.79 14.41 -9.82
C ARG A 117 1.77 15.93 -9.78
N ALA A 118 2.91 16.58 -10.01
CA ALA A 118 3.00 18.05 -9.99
C ALA A 118 2.24 18.69 -11.16
N GLU A 119 2.26 18.06 -12.33
CA GLU A 119 1.67 18.59 -13.56
C GLU A 119 0.24 18.10 -13.81
N GLY A 120 -0.21 17.04 -13.11
CA GLY A 120 -1.49 16.38 -13.38
C GLY A 120 -1.53 15.67 -14.73
N ASP A 121 -0.37 15.35 -15.31
CA ASP A 121 -0.25 14.79 -16.66
C ASP A 121 -0.16 13.26 -16.64
N ARG A 122 -1.21 12.62 -17.16
CA ARG A 122 -1.31 11.17 -17.25
C ARG A 122 -0.30 10.54 -18.21
N SER A 123 0.16 11.26 -19.23
CA SER A 123 1.15 10.73 -20.18
C SER A 123 2.51 10.51 -19.51
N VAL A 124 2.91 11.40 -18.59
CA VAL A 124 4.13 11.26 -17.79
C VAL A 124 4.04 10.08 -16.83
N ARG A 125 2.83 9.77 -16.34
CA ARG A 125 2.57 8.59 -15.52
C ARG A 125 2.80 7.28 -16.29
N THR A 126 2.35 7.21 -17.53
CA THR A 126 2.64 6.06 -18.42
C THR A 126 4.15 5.91 -18.64
N ALA A 127 4.89 7.01 -18.85
CA ALA A 127 6.34 6.96 -18.98
C ALA A 127 7.04 6.44 -17.71
N ALA A 128 6.49 6.69 -16.52
CA ALA A 128 6.99 6.10 -15.28
C ALA A 128 6.81 4.57 -15.25
N ILE A 129 5.69 4.05 -15.77
CA ILE A 129 5.47 2.60 -15.90
C ILE A 129 6.48 1.98 -16.88
N ASP A 130 6.78 2.66 -17.99
CA ASP A 130 7.79 2.18 -18.95
C ASP A 130 9.21 2.21 -18.35
N ALA A 131 9.53 3.23 -17.56
CA ALA A 131 10.78 3.30 -16.79
C ALA A 131 10.90 2.14 -15.78
N MET A 132 9.81 1.81 -15.09
CA MET A 132 9.75 0.65 -14.19
C MET A 132 10.02 -0.65 -14.96
N ALA A 133 9.42 -0.81 -16.14
CA ALA A 133 9.57 -2.00 -16.99
C ALA A 133 10.96 -2.15 -17.63
N THR A 134 11.63 -1.05 -17.92
CA THR A 134 13.01 -1.09 -18.45
C THR A 134 14.04 -1.29 -17.34
N GLY A 135 13.73 -0.91 -16.10
CA GLY A 135 14.70 -0.93 -15.02
C GLY A 135 15.48 0.38 -14.89
N GLU A 136 15.07 1.44 -15.59
CA GLU A 136 15.81 2.69 -15.74
C GLU A 136 15.01 3.87 -15.19
N TRP A 137 15.32 4.27 -13.96
CA TRP A 137 14.72 5.45 -13.32
C TRP A 137 15.71 6.16 -12.40
N GLU A 138 15.35 7.40 -12.08
CA GLU A 138 15.96 8.22 -11.06
C GLU A 138 14.94 8.49 -9.94
N LEU A 139 15.43 8.73 -8.73
CA LEU A 139 14.61 9.10 -7.59
C LEU A 139 14.71 10.59 -7.32
N ALA A 140 13.56 11.23 -7.12
CA ALA A 140 13.45 12.61 -6.65
C ALA A 140 13.04 12.62 -5.18
N ALA A 141 13.71 13.47 -4.39
CA ALA A 141 13.29 13.76 -3.03
C ALA A 141 11.96 14.52 -3.03
N ALA A 142 11.04 14.11 -2.15
CA ALA A 142 9.76 14.76 -1.98
C ALA A 142 9.32 14.66 -0.51
N ARG A 143 8.15 15.22 -0.21
CA ARG A 143 7.49 15.09 1.09
C ARG A 143 6.07 14.60 0.89
N TRP A 144 5.62 13.71 1.77
CA TRP A 144 4.22 13.30 1.85
C TRP A 144 3.33 14.52 2.10
N GLN A 145 2.16 14.57 1.46
CA GLN A 145 1.24 15.70 1.50
C GLN A 145 -0.18 15.27 1.86
N GLU A 146 -0.98 16.25 2.28
CA GLU A 146 -2.45 16.25 2.39
C GLU A 146 -3.10 15.30 3.41
N THR A 147 -2.57 14.10 3.59
CA THR A 147 -3.22 13.05 4.37
C THR A 147 -2.34 12.56 5.50
N GLU A 148 -2.97 12.10 6.57
CA GLU A 148 -2.33 11.16 7.47
C GLU A 148 -2.71 9.74 7.04
N LEU A 149 -1.78 8.81 7.20
CA LEU A 149 -1.92 7.42 6.81
C LEU A 149 -1.65 6.56 8.03
N LEU A 150 -2.49 5.55 8.25
CA LEU A 150 -2.18 4.39 9.09
C LEU A 150 -2.15 3.16 8.19
N LEU A 151 -1.04 2.43 8.18
CA LEU A 151 -0.76 1.31 7.32
C LEU A 151 -0.66 0.04 8.16
N TRP A 152 -1.42 -0.99 7.79
CA TRP A 152 -1.34 -2.35 8.31
C TRP A 152 -0.71 -3.26 7.27
N LYS A 153 0.41 -3.89 7.60
CA LYS A 153 1.08 -4.86 6.73
C LYS A 153 1.41 -6.14 7.48
N GLN A 154 0.70 -7.21 7.15
CA GLN A 154 1.08 -8.55 7.56
C GLN A 154 2.27 -9.02 6.69
N PRO A 155 3.34 -9.62 7.27
CA PRO A 155 4.58 -9.87 6.54
C PRO A 155 4.42 -10.72 5.27
N ALA A 156 3.62 -11.78 5.33
CA ALA A 156 3.41 -12.70 4.20
C ALA A 156 2.27 -12.28 3.25
N ALA A 157 1.51 -11.24 3.59
CA ALA A 157 0.36 -10.85 2.79
C ALA A 157 0.79 -10.12 1.51
N TRP A 158 0.10 -10.40 0.41
CA TRP A 158 0.28 -9.74 -0.89
C TRP A 158 -0.46 -8.40 -1.00
N PHE A 159 -0.70 -7.76 0.13
CA PHE A 159 -1.31 -6.44 0.22
C PHE A 159 -0.97 -5.77 1.55
N SER A 160 -1.18 -4.46 1.63
CA SER A 160 -1.35 -3.70 2.88
C SER A 160 -2.75 -3.08 2.92
N VAL A 161 -3.26 -2.84 4.13
CA VAL A 161 -4.53 -2.11 4.35
C VAL A 161 -4.21 -0.77 4.99
N ASN A 162 -4.70 0.29 4.39
CA ASN A 162 -4.32 1.67 4.68
C ASN A 162 -5.57 2.48 5.01
N ALA A 163 -5.56 3.19 6.14
CA ALA A 163 -6.58 4.16 6.50
C ALA A 163 -6.05 5.58 6.24
N PHE A 164 -6.74 6.33 5.37
CA PHE A 164 -6.37 7.69 5.01
C PHE A 164 -7.25 8.70 5.73
N PHE A 165 -6.64 9.68 6.38
CA PHE A 165 -7.32 10.74 7.12
C PHE A 165 -7.07 12.11 6.48
N VAL A 166 -8.09 12.97 6.56
CA VAL A 166 -8.02 14.36 6.11
C VAL A 166 -8.61 15.29 7.17
N PRO A 167 -8.25 16.60 7.18
CA PRO A 167 -8.86 17.58 8.08
C PRO A 167 -10.39 17.60 7.95
N ASP A 168 -11.12 17.66 9.06
CA ASP A 168 -12.59 17.62 9.10
C ASP A 168 -13.29 18.93 8.67
N GLY A 169 -12.52 20.00 8.41
CA GLY A 169 -13.03 21.31 8.00
C GLY A 169 -13.46 22.21 9.16
N ALA A 170 -13.58 21.69 10.39
CA ALA A 170 -13.95 22.44 11.59
C ALA A 170 -12.72 22.98 12.36
N GLY A 171 -11.53 22.89 11.76
CA GLY A 171 -10.33 23.62 12.15
C GLY A 171 -9.37 22.88 13.09
N ARG A 172 -9.75 21.74 13.68
CA ARG A 172 -8.85 20.94 14.54
C ARG A 172 -9.08 19.43 14.55
N GLY A 173 -10.11 18.92 13.88
CA GLY A 173 -10.34 17.48 13.81
C GLY A 173 -9.90 16.89 12.48
N ARG A 174 -9.98 15.56 12.42
CA ARG A 174 -9.74 14.78 11.22
C ARG A 174 -10.83 13.73 11.08
N ARG A 175 -11.11 13.34 9.85
CA ARG A 175 -12.02 12.23 9.55
C ARG A 175 -11.31 11.18 8.72
N LEU A 176 -11.71 9.92 8.92
CA LEU A 176 -11.36 8.84 8.00
C LEU A 176 -12.01 9.14 6.64
N ARG A 177 -11.18 9.28 5.60
CA ARG A 177 -11.63 9.59 4.25
C ARG A 177 -12.02 8.35 3.45
N ASN A 178 -11.18 7.33 3.55
CA ASN A 178 -11.40 6.01 2.94
C ASN A 178 -10.39 5.02 3.53
N TRP A 179 -10.69 3.75 3.34
CA TRP A 179 -9.69 2.70 3.39
C TRP A 179 -9.12 2.46 2.00
N TYR A 180 -7.93 1.89 1.94
CA TYR A 180 -7.21 1.66 0.71
C TYR A 180 -6.40 0.38 0.85
N VAL A 181 -6.61 -0.57 -0.04
CA VAL A 181 -5.84 -1.81 -0.06
C VAL A 181 -4.83 -1.70 -1.19
N ASN A 182 -3.56 -1.68 -0.83
CA ASN A 182 -2.44 -1.63 -1.76
C ASN A 182 -2.00 -3.05 -2.06
N PHE A 183 -2.13 -3.54 -3.29
CA PHE A 183 -1.61 -4.87 -3.63
C PHE A 183 -0.12 -4.77 -3.93
N GLU A 184 0.66 -5.55 -3.19
CA GLU A 184 2.12 -5.41 -3.15
C GLU A 184 2.74 -6.72 -2.69
N ARG A 185 4.02 -6.94 -2.97
CA ARG A 185 4.71 -8.15 -2.55
C ARG A 185 4.72 -8.33 -1.02
N PRO A 186 4.93 -9.57 -0.53
CA PRO A 186 5.27 -9.81 0.87
C PRO A 186 6.52 -9.02 1.28
N THR A 187 6.62 -8.68 2.57
CA THR A 187 7.74 -7.86 3.06
C THR A 187 8.99 -8.69 3.31
N THR A 188 10.14 -8.15 2.92
CA THR A 188 11.44 -8.58 3.44
C THR A 188 11.92 -7.54 4.45
N ARG A 189 12.09 -7.93 5.71
CA ARG A 189 12.56 -7.00 6.75
C ARG A 189 14.02 -6.61 6.53
N THR A 190 14.37 -5.38 6.90
CA THR A 190 15.74 -4.85 6.83
C THR A 190 16.10 -4.20 8.17
N GLY A 191 17.38 -3.87 8.39
CA GLY A 191 17.80 -3.17 9.60
C GLY A 191 17.15 -1.80 9.80
N ALA A 192 16.70 -1.16 8.71
CA ALA A 192 16.09 0.18 8.72
C ALA A 192 14.57 0.17 8.51
N GLY A 193 13.96 -0.98 8.23
CA GLY A 193 12.53 -1.06 7.91
C GLY A 193 12.17 -2.33 7.14
N PHE A 194 11.60 -2.19 5.96
CA PHE A 194 11.21 -3.32 5.13
C PHE A 194 11.16 -2.98 3.65
N ASP A 195 11.47 -3.99 2.84
CA ASP A 195 11.36 -3.97 1.40
C ASP A 195 10.07 -4.68 0.98
N THR A 196 9.40 -4.12 -0.03
CA THR A 196 8.22 -4.67 -0.69
C THR A 196 8.29 -4.28 -2.17
N PHE A 197 7.21 -4.48 -2.92
CA PHE A 197 7.05 -3.86 -4.22
C PHE A 197 5.57 -3.72 -4.56
N ASP A 198 5.14 -2.48 -4.80
CA ASP A 198 3.83 -2.12 -5.33
C ASP A 198 3.51 -2.83 -6.65
N LEU A 199 2.32 -3.43 -6.73
CA LEU A 199 1.85 -4.15 -7.92
C LEU A 199 0.79 -3.35 -8.70
N VAL A 200 0.71 -2.03 -8.48
CA VAL A 200 -0.06 -1.03 -9.22
C VAL A 200 -1.58 -1.11 -9.09
N VAL A 201 -2.12 -2.27 -8.75
CA VAL A 201 -3.56 -2.46 -8.58
C VAL A 201 -4.00 -2.23 -7.15
N ASP A 202 -5.17 -1.63 -6.99
CA ASP A 202 -5.65 -1.16 -5.69
C ASP A 202 -7.15 -1.34 -5.50
N LEU A 203 -7.57 -1.31 -4.23
CA LEU A 203 -8.99 -1.28 -3.85
C LEU A 203 -9.25 -0.09 -2.93
N VAL A 204 -10.14 0.80 -3.32
CA VAL A 204 -10.62 1.90 -2.47
C VAL A 204 -11.92 1.47 -1.82
N VAL A 205 -12.01 1.56 -0.49
CA VAL A 205 -13.20 1.17 0.28
C VAL A 205 -13.71 2.37 1.07
N ALA A 206 -15.03 2.58 1.07
CA ALA A 206 -15.66 3.66 1.81
C ALA A 206 -15.35 3.57 3.32
N PRO A 207 -15.32 4.71 4.06
CA PRO A 207 -15.02 4.73 5.49
C PRO A 207 -15.87 3.78 6.35
N ASP A 208 -17.15 3.65 6.00
CA ASP A 208 -18.15 2.80 6.66
C ASP A 208 -18.07 1.33 6.21
N LEU A 209 -17.15 1.02 5.28
CA LEU A 209 -16.92 -0.28 4.70
C LEU A 209 -18.15 -0.89 4.02
N THR A 210 -19.05 -0.06 3.48
CA THR A 210 -20.29 -0.52 2.80
C THR A 210 -20.14 -0.62 1.28
N SER A 211 -19.16 0.08 0.71
CA SER A 211 -18.92 0.11 -0.73
C SER A 211 -17.42 0.16 -1.03
N TRP A 212 -17.05 -0.29 -2.23
CA TRP A 212 -15.68 -0.33 -2.69
C TRP A 212 -15.61 -0.21 -4.21
N GLN A 213 -14.43 0.14 -4.70
CA GLN A 213 -14.12 0.21 -6.13
C GLN A 213 -12.68 -0.25 -6.39
N TRP A 214 -12.50 -1.05 -7.43
CA TRP A 214 -11.17 -1.33 -7.96
C TRP A 214 -10.57 -0.08 -8.57
N LYS A 215 -9.25 0.01 -8.50
CA LYS A 215 -8.50 1.15 -8.98
C LYS A 215 -7.25 0.68 -9.73
N ASP A 216 -6.95 1.41 -10.81
CA ASP A 216 -5.78 1.26 -11.67
C ASP A 216 -5.66 -0.13 -12.33
N GLU A 217 -6.80 -0.73 -12.66
CA GLU A 217 -6.84 -2.00 -13.40
C GLU A 217 -6.27 -1.89 -14.83
N ASP A 218 -6.35 -0.72 -15.45
CA ASP A 218 -5.76 -0.43 -16.76
C ASP A 218 -4.23 -0.39 -16.70
N GLU A 219 -3.68 0.26 -15.67
CA GLU A 219 -2.24 0.29 -15.40
C GLU A 219 -1.72 -1.07 -14.93
N TYR A 220 -2.50 -1.80 -14.14
CA TYR A 220 -2.20 -3.20 -13.79
C TYR A 220 -2.10 -4.08 -15.03
N ALA A 221 -3.05 -3.95 -15.96
CA ALA A 221 -2.99 -4.66 -17.24
C ALA A 221 -1.75 -4.24 -18.05
N GLN A 222 -1.28 -2.99 -17.97
CA GLN A 222 -0.05 -2.53 -18.61
C GLN A 222 1.19 -3.16 -17.99
N VAL A 223 1.36 -3.13 -16.66
CA VAL A 223 2.55 -3.73 -16.00
C VAL A 223 2.62 -5.24 -16.21
N ARG A 224 1.48 -5.91 -16.37
CA ARG A 224 1.44 -7.31 -16.80
C ARG A 224 1.93 -7.50 -18.24
N ARG A 225 1.44 -6.70 -19.20
CA ARG A 225 1.90 -6.75 -20.59
C ARG A 225 3.40 -6.47 -20.73
N LEU A 226 3.94 -5.60 -19.88
CA LEU A 226 5.36 -5.24 -19.85
C LEU A 226 6.23 -6.24 -19.06
N GLY A 227 5.64 -7.26 -18.45
CA GLY A 227 6.36 -8.26 -17.65
C GLY A 227 6.93 -7.75 -16.32
N VAL A 228 6.47 -6.58 -15.85
CA VAL A 228 6.78 -6.07 -14.50
C VAL A 228 6.08 -6.94 -13.45
N VAL A 229 4.83 -7.30 -13.72
CA VAL A 229 4.06 -8.28 -12.94
C VAL A 229 4.01 -9.58 -13.74
N THR A 230 4.60 -10.62 -13.18
CA THR A 230 4.64 -11.97 -13.78
C THR A 230 3.31 -12.70 -13.62
N ASP A 231 3.11 -13.78 -14.39
CA ASP A 231 1.90 -14.61 -14.25
C ASP A 231 1.77 -15.26 -12.88
N THR A 232 2.90 -15.59 -12.23
CA THR A 232 2.89 -16.10 -10.85
C THR A 232 2.42 -15.02 -9.88
N GLU A 233 2.93 -13.79 -9.99
CA GLU A 233 2.48 -12.68 -9.15
C GLU A 233 1.01 -12.34 -9.41
N HIS A 234 0.56 -12.43 -10.66
CA HIS A 234 -0.84 -12.23 -10.99
C HIS A 234 -1.77 -13.22 -10.26
N GLN A 235 -1.38 -14.50 -10.19
CA GLN A 235 -2.13 -15.50 -9.43
C GLN A 235 -2.14 -15.19 -7.92
N GLU A 236 -1.03 -14.70 -7.37
CA GLU A 236 -0.99 -14.28 -5.96
C GLU A 236 -1.86 -13.05 -5.71
N VAL A 237 -1.89 -12.10 -6.64
CA VAL A 237 -2.81 -10.95 -6.57
C VAL A 237 -4.25 -11.42 -6.62
N ASP A 238 -4.63 -12.39 -7.46
CA ASP A 238 -6.01 -12.90 -7.47
C ASP A 238 -6.39 -13.58 -6.15
N ARG A 239 -5.48 -14.33 -5.53
CA ARG A 239 -5.69 -14.89 -4.19
C ARG A 239 -5.81 -13.79 -3.13
N ALA A 240 -4.95 -12.78 -3.20
CA ALA A 240 -4.99 -11.61 -2.32
C ALA A 240 -6.31 -10.85 -2.46
N ARG A 241 -6.81 -10.65 -3.69
CA ARG A 241 -8.10 -10.01 -3.94
C ARG A 241 -9.22 -10.77 -3.26
N ALA A 242 -9.26 -12.10 -3.44
CA ALA A 242 -10.24 -12.94 -2.76
C ALA A 242 -10.12 -12.86 -1.22
N GLN A 243 -8.90 -12.86 -0.68
CA GLN A 243 -8.63 -12.71 0.75
C GLN A 243 -9.14 -11.37 1.29
N VAL A 244 -8.87 -10.27 0.59
CA VAL A 244 -9.32 -8.92 0.98
C VAL A 244 -10.84 -8.83 0.97
N MET A 245 -11.50 -9.42 -0.03
CA MET A 245 -12.96 -9.47 -0.10
C MET A 245 -13.58 -10.29 1.04
N ALA A 246 -12.96 -11.41 1.41
CA ALA A 246 -13.35 -12.17 2.59
C ALA A 246 -13.15 -11.35 3.88
N MET A 247 -12.00 -10.69 4.05
CA MET A 247 -11.73 -9.83 5.20
C MET A 247 -12.73 -8.68 5.34
N LEU A 248 -13.15 -8.06 4.24
CA LEU A 248 -14.18 -7.02 4.25
C LEU A 248 -15.55 -7.56 4.68
N THR A 249 -15.91 -8.74 4.18
CA THR A 249 -17.19 -9.42 4.46
C THR A 249 -17.26 -9.88 5.92
N ASP A 250 -16.20 -10.49 6.41
CA ASP A 250 -16.15 -11.10 7.73
C ASP A 250 -15.70 -10.11 8.82
N ARG A 251 -15.38 -8.86 8.45
CA ARG A 251 -14.79 -7.84 9.32
C ARG A 251 -13.55 -8.40 10.05
N ALA A 252 -12.55 -8.81 9.28
CA ALA A 252 -11.32 -9.42 9.77
C ALA A 252 -10.07 -8.56 9.52
N GLY A 253 -8.95 -8.93 10.16
CA GLY A 253 -7.68 -8.19 10.10
C GLY A 253 -7.86 -6.73 10.48
N ALA A 254 -7.31 -5.80 9.67
CA ALA A 254 -7.45 -4.36 9.92
C ALA A 254 -8.91 -3.87 9.99
N PHE A 255 -9.85 -4.56 9.33
CA PHE A 255 -11.27 -4.18 9.33
C PHE A 255 -12.03 -4.64 10.57
N ALA A 256 -11.46 -5.57 11.36
CA ALA A 256 -12.09 -6.03 12.60
C ALA A 256 -12.21 -4.91 13.64
N GLU A 257 -11.21 -4.04 13.68
CA GLU A 257 -11.13 -2.92 14.61
C GLU A 257 -11.36 -1.57 13.91
N ALA A 258 -12.19 -1.55 12.86
CA ALA A 258 -12.42 -0.36 12.04
C ALA A 258 -12.74 0.91 12.85
N GLY A 259 -13.47 0.77 13.96
CA GLY A 259 -13.75 1.87 14.89
C GLY A 259 -12.50 2.42 15.58
N ALA A 260 -11.60 1.55 16.06
CA ALA A 260 -10.34 1.94 16.68
C ALA A 260 -9.40 2.59 15.65
N TRP A 261 -9.35 2.05 14.43
CA TRP A 261 -8.62 2.63 13.32
C TRP A 261 -9.14 4.03 12.98
N ALA A 262 -10.46 4.23 12.87
CA ALA A 262 -11.06 5.54 12.62
C ALA A 262 -10.80 6.54 13.76
N ALA A 263 -10.69 6.05 14.99
CA ALA A 263 -10.42 6.84 16.19
C ALA A 263 -8.94 7.12 16.45
N TRP A 264 -8.01 6.37 15.84
CA TRP A 264 -6.57 6.58 15.96
C TRP A 264 -6.20 8.05 15.71
N ARG A 265 -5.13 8.56 16.32
CA ARG A 265 -4.61 9.93 16.16
C ARG A 265 -3.09 9.93 16.04
N TRP A 266 -2.54 10.80 15.20
CA TRP A 266 -1.10 11.06 15.15
C TRP A 266 -0.71 11.70 16.48
N ASP A 267 0.36 11.22 17.11
CA ASP A 267 0.84 11.80 18.35
C ASP A 267 1.44 13.18 18.09
N ALA A 268 0.96 14.21 18.80
CA ALA A 268 1.44 15.59 18.64
C ALA A 268 2.94 15.76 18.96
N GLY A 269 3.52 14.85 19.74
CA GLY A 269 4.96 14.82 20.02
C GLY A 269 5.80 14.20 18.91
N TRP A 270 5.19 13.54 17.92
CA TRP A 270 5.95 12.91 16.83
C TRP A 270 6.24 13.90 15.70
N PRO A 271 7.53 14.19 15.41
CA PRO A 271 7.88 14.92 14.21
C PRO A 271 7.60 14.06 12.97
N PRO A 272 7.41 14.69 11.79
CA PRO A 272 7.35 13.95 10.54
C PRO A 272 8.60 13.06 10.38
N PRO A 273 8.44 11.75 10.08
CA PRO A 273 9.56 10.84 9.95
C PRO A 273 10.45 11.23 8.78
N ARG A 274 11.75 10.98 8.92
CA ARG A 274 12.80 11.37 7.95
C ARG A 274 13.48 10.13 7.40
N LEU A 275 13.92 10.20 6.14
CA LEU A 275 14.72 9.12 5.57
C LEU A 275 16.12 9.16 6.20
N PRO A 276 16.77 8.01 6.42
CA PRO A 276 18.17 7.97 6.82
C PRO A 276 19.03 8.72 5.79
N CYS A 277 20.01 9.48 6.29
CA CYS A 277 21.03 10.14 5.48
C CYS A 277 21.96 9.14 4.80
#